data_AF-A0AAU7TRC8-F1
#
_entry.id   AF-A0AAU7TRC8-F1
#
_cell.length_a   1.000
_cell.length_b   1.000
_cell.length_c   1.000
_cell.angle_alpha   90.00
_cell.angle_beta   90.00
_cell.angle_gamma   90.00
#
_symmetry.space_group_name_H-M   'P 1'
#
loop_
_entity.id
_entity.type
_entity.pdbx_description
1 polymer ?
#
loop_
_entity_poly.entity_id
_entity_poly.type
_entity_poly.pdbx_seq_one_letter_code
_entity_poly.pdbx_strand_id
1 'polypeptide(L)' 'MEIDIGSFTRVEENTVYAEVTIYTDPNSSGENVSLYLKLPYKVETTLDELEKLARSEAIKQMRAAADWLAENSA' A
#
# COMPACT_ATOMS: atom_id res chain seq x y z
N MET A 1 10.00 -10.22 0.28
CA MET A 1 9.18 -9.00 0.27
C MET A 1 8.15 -9.11 1.37
N GLU A 2 8.21 -8.19 2.33
CA GLU A 2 7.26 -8.08 3.43
C GLU A 2 6.48 -6.77 3.27
N ILE A 3 5.20 -6.78 3.65
CA ILE A 3 4.35 -5.58 3.63
C ILE A 3 3.84 -5.38 5.05
N ASP A 4 4.18 -4.24 5.63
CA ASP A 4 3.67 -3.79 6.90
C ASP A 4 2.61 -2.71 6.68
N ILE A 5 1.57 -2.76 7.51
CA ILE A 5 0.46 -1.80 7.47
C ILE A 5 0.48 -1.05 8.79
N GLY A 6 0.73 0.26 8.68
CA GLY A 6 0.72 1.17 9.81
C GLY A 6 -0.70 1.58 10.16
N SER A 7 -0.93 2.91 10.20
CA SER A 7 -2.21 3.44 10.61
C SER A 7 -3.25 3.48 9.48
N PHE A 8 -4.51 3.35 9.87
CA PHE A 8 -5.66 3.71 9.04
C PHE A 8 -6.26 5.02 9.53
N THR A 9 -6.28 6.05 8.69
CA THR A 9 -6.85 7.36 9.01
C THR A 9 -8.10 7.62 8.18
N ARG A 10 -9.26 7.77 8.83
CA ARG A 10 -10.50 8.13 8.14
C ARG A 10 -10.48 9.61 7.76
N VAL A 11 -10.88 9.93 6.52
CA VAL A 11 -10.86 11.33 6.02
C VAL A 11 -12.23 11.82 5.59
N GLU A 12 -12.99 11.02 4.84
CA GLU A 12 -14.34 11.37 4.36
C GLU A 12 -15.28 10.16 4.47
N GLU A 13 -16.58 10.36 4.20
CA GLU A 13 -17.65 9.40 4.55
C GLU A 13 -17.38 7.97 4.09
N ASN A 14 -16.64 7.77 2.98
CA ASN A 14 -16.32 6.44 2.41
C ASN A 14 -14.85 6.27 2.00
N THR A 15 -13.92 6.92 2.71
CA THR A 15 -12.48 6.78 2.42
C THR A 15 -11.63 6.73 3.68
N VAL A 16 -10.65 5.84 3.63
CA VAL A 16 -9.57 5.71 4.62
C VAL A 16 -8.23 5.85 3.89
N TYR A 17 -7.27 6.54 4.50
CA TYR A 17 -5.87 6.42 4.13
C TYR A 17 -5.21 5.30 4.91
N ALA A 18 -4.44 4.46 4.23
CA ALA A 18 -3.61 3.43 4.83
C ALA A 18 -2.13 3.76 4.62
N GLU A 19 -1.37 3.72 5.71
CA GLU A 19 0.09 3.73 5.65
C GLU A 19 0.59 2.32 5.37
N VAL A 20 1.38 2.17 4.30
CA VAL A 20 1.92 0.86 3.91
C VAL A 20 3.41 0.98 3.66
N THR A 21 4.19 0.11 4.28
CA THR A 21 5.63 0.00 4.02
C THR A 21 5.94 -1.35 3.38
N ILE A 22 6.58 -1.32 2.22
CA ILE A 22 7.04 -2.49 1.50
C ILE A 22 8.54 -2.65 1.73
N TYR A 23 8.93 -3.74 2.39
CA TYR A 23 10.32 -4.15 2.55
C TYR A 23 10.69 -5.04 1.37
N THR A 24 11.46 -4.48 0.45
CA THR A 24 11.86 -5.13 -0.82
C THR A 24 12.87 -6.25 -0.57
N ASP A 25 13.79 -6.06 0.36
CA ASP A 25 14.70 -7.07 0.91
C ASP A 25 14.65 -7.06 2.45
N PRO A 26 14.02 -8.06 3.10
CA PRO A 26 13.88 -8.09 4.55
C PRO A 26 15.17 -8.45 5.30
N ASN A 27 16.21 -8.91 4.59
CA ASN A 27 17.47 -9.36 5.22
C ASN A 27 18.64 -8.40 4.98
N SER A 28 18.53 -7.46 4.04
CA SER A 28 19.43 -6.32 3.97
C SER A 28 18.78 -5.10 4.62
N SER A 29 19.59 -4.16 5.09
CA SER A 29 19.13 -2.83 5.51
C SER A 29 18.64 -1.99 4.32
N GLY A 30 18.02 -2.64 3.33
CA GLY A 30 17.71 -2.11 2.02
C GLY A 30 16.63 -1.03 2.05
N GLU A 31 16.50 -0.35 0.91
CA GLU A 31 15.52 0.71 0.69
C GLU A 31 14.10 0.15 0.79
N ASN A 32 13.31 0.72 1.69
CA ASN A 32 11.88 0.43 1.79
C ASN A 32 11.07 1.46 0.99
N VAL A 33 9.89 1.03 0.55
CA VAL A 33 8.94 1.92 -0.13
C VAL A 33 7.79 2.16 0.82
N SER A 34 7.61 3.42 1.22
CA SER A 34 6.45 3.83 2.02
C SER A 34 5.41 4.51 1.14
N LEU A 35 4.18 4.04 1.23
CA LEU A 35 3.03 4.47 0.44
C LEU A 35 1.91 4.94 1.36
N TYR A 36 1.25 6.03 0.97
CA TYR A 36 -0.01 6.48 1.54
C TYR A 36 -1.12 6.15 0.55
N LEU A 37 -1.91 5.11 0.84
CA LEU A 37 -2.93 4.60 -0.07
C LEU A 37 -4.30 5.13 0.29
N LYS A 38 -5.01 5.69 -0.69
CA LYS A 38 -6.43 6.06 -0.56
C LYS A 38 -7.30 4.83 -0.85
N LEU A 39 -7.95 4.28 0.17
CA LEU A 39 -8.76 3.08 0.05
C LEU A 39 -10.26 3.40 0.16
N PRO A 40 -11.11 2.76 -0.67
CA PRO A 40 -12.55 2.80 -0.46
C PRO A 40 -12.89 2.12 0.87
N TYR A 41 -13.77 2.75 1.64
CA TYR A 41 -14.19 2.27 2.95
C TYR A 41 -15.73 2.24 3.04
N LYS A 42 -16.28 1.20 3.67
CA LYS A 42 -17.66 1.19 4.16
C LYS A 42 -17.63 1.02 5.66
N VAL A 43 -18.63 1.56 6.38
CA VAL A 43 -18.71 1.48 7.84
C VAL A 43 -18.71 0.05 8.37
N GLU A 44 -19.20 -0.90 7.57
CA GLU A 44 -19.24 -2.33 7.87
C GLU A 44 -17.94 -3.09 7.56
N THR A 45 -16.96 -2.44 6.91
CA THR A 45 -15.68 -3.05 6.57
C THR A 45 -14.86 -3.28 7.84
N THR A 46 -14.46 -4.53 8.04
CA THR A 46 -13.60 -4.93 9.16
C THR A 46 -12.14 -4.49 8.95
N LEU A 47 -11.36 -4.47 10.02
CA LEU A 47 -9.92 -4.16 9.93
C LEU A 47 -9.19 -5.16 9.02
N ASP A 48 -9.45 -6.47 9.17
CA ASP A 48 -8.87 -7.51 8.33
C ASP A 48 -9.16 -7.31 6.83
N GLU A 49 -10.35 -6.83 6.49
CA GLU A 49 -10.72 -6.52 5.11
C GLU A 49 -9.99 -5.28 4.59
N LEU A 50 -9.83 -4.24 5.43
CA LEU A 50 -9.03 -3.07 5.08
C LEU A 50 -7.56 -3.43 4.90
N GLU A 51 -7.00 -4.30 5.73
CA GLU A 51 -5.63 -4.77 5.59
C GLU A 51 -5.41 -5.55 4.29
N LYS A 52 -6.34 -6.47 3.97
CA LYS A 52 -6.30 -7.20 2.68
C LYS A 52 -6.37 -6.24 1.50
N LEU A 53 -7.23 -5.23 1.58
CA LEU A 53 -7.37 -4.21 0.55
C LEU A 53 -6.10 -3.36 0.41
N ALA A 54 -5.53 -2.92 1.53
CA ALA A 54 -4.28 -2.16 1.55
C ALA A 54 -3.12 -2.93 0.92
N ARG A 55 -2.95 -4.22 1.27
CA ARG A 55 -1.93 -5.10 0.67
C ARG A 55 -2.12 -5.24 -0.84
N SER A 56 -3.36 -5.47 -1.28
CA SER A 56 -3.68 -5.63 -2.71
C SER A 56 -3.37 -4.35 -3.50
N GLU A 57 -3.80 -3.19 -2.99
CA GLU A 57 -3.57 -1.92 -3.66
C GLU A 57 -2.08 -1.52 -3.64
N ALA A 58 -1.36 -1.80 -2.55
CA ALA A 58 0.09 -1.57 -2.47
C ALA A 58 0.86 -2.31 -3.57
N ILE A 59 0.56 -3.61 -3.76
CA ILE A 59 1.18 -4.42 -4.80
C ILE A 59 0.86 -3.88 -6.19
N LYS A 60 -0.40 -3.45 -6.40
CA LYS A 60 -0.83 -2.87 -7.67
C LYS A 60 -0.09 -1.58 -7.99
N GLN A 61 0.06 -0.67 -7.02
CA GLN A 61 0.81 0.57 -7.19
C GLN A 61 2.30 0.29 -7.45
N MET A 62 2.90 -0.66 -6.73
CA MET A 62 4.29 -1.06 -6.95
C MET A 62 4.51 -1.62 -8.37
N ARG A 63 3.60 -2.47 -8.85
CA ARG A 63 3.65 -2.99 -10.23
C ARG A 63 3.52 -1.86 -11.25
N ALA A 64 2.55 -0.98 -11.08
CA ALA A 64 2.37 0.17 -11.98
C ALA A 64 3.60 1.07 -12.04
N ALA A 65 4.27 1.29 -10.90
CA ALA A 65 5.52 2.04 -10.86
C ALA A 65 6.66 1.31 -11.58
N ALA A 66 6.80 -0.01 -11.40
CA ALA A 66 7.78 -0.82 -12.10
C ALA A 66 7.55 -0.85 -13.61
N ASP A 67 6.31 -1.00 -14.04
CA ASP A 67 5.91 -0.97 -15.46
C ASP A 67 6.23 0.41 -16.07
N TRP A 68 5.88 1.50 -15.38
CA TRP A 68 6.21 2.86 -15.83
C TRP A 68 7.73 3.08 -15.95
N LEU A 69 8.52 2.62 -14.98
CA LEU A 69 9.97 2.69 -15.06
C LEU A 69 10.49 1.89 -16.27
N ALA A 70 10.01 0.68 -16.50
CA ALA A 70 10.45 -0.11 -17.65
C ALA A 70 10.18 0.59 -19.00
N GLU A 71 9.09 1.35 -19.10
CA GLU A 71 8.73 2.12 -20.29
C GLU A 71 9.51 3.44 -20.44
N ASN A 72 9.97 4.04 -19.33
CA ASN A 72 10.50 5.42 -19.31
C ASN A 72 11.98 5.53 -18.89
N SER A 73 12.66 4.42 -18.58
CA SER A 73 14.07 4.43 -18.12
C SER A 73 15.10 4.15 -19.23
N ALA A 74 14.75 4.42 -20.50
CA ALA A 74 15.62 4.25 -21.66
C ALA A 74 16.43 5.51 -22.00
#